data_AF-A0A9P8L2I7-F1
#
_entry.id   AF-A0A9P8L2I7-F1
#
_cell.length_a   1.000
_cell.length_b   1.000
_cell.length_c   1.000
_cell.angle_alpha   90.00
_cell.angle_beta   90.00
_cell.angle_gamma   90.00
#
_symmetry.space_group_name_H-M   'P 1'
#
loop_
_entity.id
_entity.type
_entity.pdbx_description
1 polymer ?
#
loop_
_entity_poly.entity_id
_entity_poly.type
_entity_poly.pdbx_seq_one_letter_code
_entity_poly.pdbx_strand_id
1 'polypeptide(L)'
;MGNLPGWWLGEADGRHDEPYISPERWDHELKATGFSGVGAVIYDHEPPYQINATMVIAPTADNAITRKTPKRITLLHNNNPINPLILLHLETQNLGVDLRSISQTPPPNQDIISLLDLSDPPFLSNISSEKFTCLLYWLTALRSSGVLWLTRSAQLQCQDPRYGLILGLARTIRSELSIDFATLELDALDAQSFSTIPKVLGKFQRRRRDAELDPDFEYAVLRGVIHIPRFRWISVPRELSREVVREEGVVKKLVIGKPGLLQTLQWERRPRKALKDDEVEVDIRAVGLNFKDVLIAMGIIEGPVIEGKGLGCEGAGVIRRVGPAVRHLKPGDRVIAFEGGCFSTLLTVESRLCAKIPDDLGFEDAATMPSVYGTVVHSLIDIGGLKRGQVSLPFRMELRLFRLLN
;
A
#
# COMPACT_ATOMS: atom_id res chain seq x y z
N MET A 1 -8.48 -40.61 -21.89
CA MET A 1 -8.82 -41.60 -22.93
C MET A 1 -8.74 -40.96 -24.31
N GLY A 2 -8.24 -41.73 -25.28
CA GLY A 2 -7.88 -41.30 -26.64
C GLY A 2 -9.06 -41.03 -27.55
N ASN A 3 -9.46 -39.76 -27.65
CA ASN A 3 -10.53 -39.29 -28.53
C ASN A 3 -10.02 -38.85 -29.90
N LEU A 4 -8.74 -39.07 -30.20
CA LEU A 4 -8.11 -38.65 -31.45
C LEU A 4 -8.26 -39.75 -32.52
N PRO A 5 -8.67 -39.41 -33.76
CA PRO A 5 -8.67 -40.35 -34.88
C PRO A 5 -7.29 -41.02 -35.02
N GLY A 6 -7.27 -42.35 -35.04
CA GLY A 6 -6.03 -43.13 -35.16
C GLY A 6 -5.37 -43.55 -33.83
N TRP A 7 -5.86 -43.12 -32.67
CA TRP A 7 -5.33 -43.57 -31.37
C TRP A 7 -5.30 -45.10 -31.21
N TRP A 8 -6.27 -45.78 -31.83
CA TRP A 8 -6.43 -47.25 -31.84
C TRP A 8 -5.46 -47.96 -32.80
N LEU A 9 -4.80 -47.23 -33.70
CA LEU A 9 -3.86 -47.78 -34.67
C LEU A 9 -2.47 -47.81 -34.03
N GLY A 10 -2.08 -49.00 -33.55
CA GLY A 10 -0.85 -49.19 -32.79
C GLY A 10 0.35 -49.71 -33.59
N GLU A 11 0.17 -50.11 -34.85
CA GLU A 11 1.22 -50.78 -35.64
C GLU A 11 2.47 -49.90 -35.85
N ALA A 12 2.27 -48.59 -36.05
CA ALA A 12 3.37 -47.64 -36.24
C ALA A 12 4.12 -47.27 -34.94
N ASP A 13 3.52 -47.53 -33.77
CA ASP A 13 4.12 -47.26 -32.46
C ASP A 13 4.34 -48.54 -31.63
N GLY A 14 4.29 -49.73 -32.24
CA GLY A 14 4.63 -51.01 -31.61
C GLY A 14 3.52 -51.60 -30.71
N ARG A 15 2.30 -51.08 -30.78
CA ARG A 15 1.08 -51.63 -30.17
C ARG A 15 0.35 -52.55 -31.15
N HIS A 16 0.96 -53.70 -31.48
CA HIS A 16 0.42 -54.62 -32.49
C HIS A 16 -0.89 -55.31 -32.06
N ASP A 17 -0.99 -55.69 -30.78
CA ASP A 17 -2.06 -56.57 -30.29
C ASP A 17 -3.08 -55.87 -29.39
N GLU A 18 -2.77 -54.66 -28.89
CA GLU A 18 -3.62 -53.96 -27.91
C GLU A 18 -3.47 -52.42 -28.00
N PRO A 19 -4.57 -51.65 -27.84
CA PRO A 19 -4.54 -50.19 -28.01
C PRO A 19 -4.09 -49.42 -26.77
N TYR A 20 -3.79 -50.09 -25.65
CA TYR A 20 -3.36 -49.41 -24.41
C TYR A 20 -1.82 -49.35 -24.28
N ILE A 21 -1.35 -48.41 -23.48
CA ILE A 21 0.06 -48.18 -23.19
C ILE A 21 0.26 -48.46 -21.70
N SER A 22 1.22 -49.32 -21.36
CA SER A 22 1.49 -49.66 -19.95
C SER A 22 2.05 -48.45 -19.19
N PRO A 23 1.87 -48.37 -17.86
CA PRO A 23 2.47 -47.32 -17.04
C PRO A 23 4.00 -47.21 -17.20
N GLU A 24 4.70 -48.32 -17.41
CA GLU A 24 6.15 -48.35 -17.64
C GLU A 24 6.54 -47.70 -18.96
N ARG A 25 5.74 -47.91 -20.01
CA ARG A 25 5.95 -47.23 -21.29
C ARG A 25 5.61 -45.75 -21.18
N TRP A 26 4.53 -45.39 -20.47
CA TRP A 26 4.24 -43.99 -20.17
C TRP A 26 5.38 -43.30 -19.42
N ASP A 27 6.00 -43.96 -18.44
CA ASP A 27 7.17 -43.44 -17.73
C ASP A 27 8.33 -43.13 -18.70
N HIS A 28 8.61 -44.03 -19.65
CA HIS A 28 9.64 -43.81 -20.66
C HIS A 28 9.34 -42.61 -21.57
N GLU A 29 8.13 -42.54 -22.13
CA GLU A 29 7.71 -41.47 -23.05
C GLU A 29 7.66 -40.09 -22.34
N LEU A 30 7.22 -40.06 -21.08
CA LEU A 30 7.18 -38.85 -20.26
C LEU A 30 8.59 -38.35 -19.93
N LYS A 31 9.52 -39.25 -19.60
CA LYS A 31 10.94 -38.90 -19.40
C LYS A 31 11.58 -38.38 -20.69
N ALA A 32 11.31 -39.00 -21.83
CA ALA A 32 11.81 -38.57 -23.13
C ALA A 32 11.33 -37.15 -23.53
N THR A 33 10.19 -36.70 -22.97
CA THR A 33 9.58 -35.40 -23.25
C THR A 33 9.81 -34.34 -22.15
N GLY A 34 10.65 -34.64 -21.15
CA GLY A 34 11.10 -33.68 -20.13
C GLY A 34 10.28 -33.63 -18.83
N PHE A 35 9.43 -34.63 -18.58
CA PHE A 35 8.78 -34.87 -17.28
C PHE A 35 9.63 -35.79 -16.40
N SER A 36 9.39 -35.82 -15.08
CA SER A 36 10.14 -36.66 -14.14
C SER A 36 9.88 -38.17 -14.31
N GLY A 37 8.95 -38.53 -15.19
CA GLY A 37 8.34 -39.84 -15.27
C GLY A 37 7.16 -40.01 -14.32
N VAL A 38 6.69 -41.25 -14.21
CA VAL A 38 5.53 -41.61 -13.39
C VAL A 38 5.99 -41.83 -11.95
N GLY A 39 5.61 -40.92 -11.04
CA GLY A 39 6.03 -40.95 -9.64
C GLY A 39 5.24 -41.92 -8.75
N ALA A 40 3.99 -42.20 -9.13
CA ALA A 40 3.16 -43.23 -8.50
C ALA A 40 2.16 -43.79 -9.51
N VAL A 41 1.89 -45.10 -9.41
CA VAL A 41 0.85 -45.80 -10.17
C VAL A 41 -0.09 -46.45 -9.17
N ILE A 42 -1.38 -46.15 -9.27
CA ILE A 42 -2.44 -46.78 -8.49
C ILE A 42 -3.36 -47.50 -9.46
N TYR A 43 -3.43 -48.82 -9.34
CA TYR A 43 -4.36 -49.64 -10.11
C TYR A 43 -5.72 -49.71 -9.41
N ASP A 44 -6.77 -49.88 -10.21
CA ASP A 44 -8.13 -50.02 -9.70
C ASP A 44 -8.44 -51.41 -9.11
N HIS A 45 -7.64 -52.43 -9.44
CA HIS A 45 -7.80 -53.79 -8.92
C HIS A 45 -6.46 -54.53 -8.76
N GLU A 46 -6.49 -55.70 -8.11
CA GLU A 46 -5.36 -56.61 -8.05
C GLU A 46 -5.17 -57.43 -9.35
N PRO A 47 -3.93 -57.88 -9.65
CA PRO A 47 -3.65 -58.71 -10.82
C PRO A 47 -4.48 -60.01 -10.84
N PRO A 48 -4.98 -60.45 -12.00
CA PRO A 48 -4.85 -59.86 -13.35
C PRO A 48 -6.06 -58.98 -13.77
N TYR A 49 -6.86 -58.50 -12.82
CA TYR A 49 -8.17 -57.88 -13.11
C TYR A 49 -8.12 -56.34 -13.27
N GLN A 50 -6.95 -55.76 -13.49
CA GLN A 50 -6.82 -54.30 -13.64
C GLN A 50 -7.47 -53.81 -14.94
N ILE A 51 -8.21 -52.71 -14.85
CA ILE A 51 -8.84 -52.05 -16.02
C ILE A 51 -8.30 -50.62 -16.17
N ASN A 52 -7.92 -49.96 -15.07
CA ASN A 52 -7.43 -48.59 -15.07
C ASN A 52 -6.17 -48.42 -14.21
N ALA A 53 -5.32 -47.48 -14.62
CA ALA A 53 -4.19 -47.00 -13.83
C ALA A 53 -4.30 -45.48 -13.67
N THR A 54 -4.25 -45.01 -12.42
CA THR A 54 -4.10 -43.59 -12.09
C THR A 54 -2.63 -43.30 -11.84
N MET A 55 -2.07 -42.35 -12.59
CA MET A 55 -0.65 -42.01 -12.54
C MET A 55 -0.46 -40.59 -12.04
N VAL A 56 0.47 -40.39 -11.10
CA VAL A 56 0.90 -39.06 -10.65
C VAL A 56 2.22 -38.72 -11.33
N ILE A 57 2.25 -37.60 -12.04
CA ILE A 57 3.39 -37.17 -12.87
C ILE A 57 3.78 -35.77 -12.42
N ALA A 58 5.08 -35.54 -12.25
CA ALA A 58 5.63 -34.22 -11.98
C ALA A 58 6.53 -33.77 -13.15
N PRO A 59 6.67 -32.46 -13.40
CA PRO A 59 7.73 -31.97 -14.26
C PRO A 59 9.10 -32.20 -13.59
N THR A 60 10.12 -32.55 -14.37
CA THR A 60 11.48 -32.78 -13.83
C THR A 60 12.05 -31.50 -13.23
N ALA A 61 12.40 -31.55 -11.94
CA ALA A 61 13.10 -30.45 -11.26
C ALA A 61 14.51 -30.20 -11.83
N ASP A 62 15.07 -31.18 -12.57
CA ASP A 62 16.45 -31.18 -13.07
C ASP A 62 16.75 -30.30 -14.28
N ASN A 63 15.78 -29.52 -14.77
CA ASN A 63 16.10 -28.29 -15.50
C ASN A 63 16.51 -27.14 -14.54
N ALA A 64 17.01 -27.48 -13.36
CA ALA A 64 17.73 -26.62 -12.42
C ALA A 64 19.12 -26.16 -12.92
N ILE A 65 19.45 -26.38 -14.20
CA ILE A 65 20.48 -25.60 -14.89
C ILE A 65 19.91 -24.19 -15.04
N THR A 66 20.26 -23.31 -14.10
CA THR A 66 20.24 -21.84 -14.22
C THR A 66 19.41 -21.33 -15.39
N ARG A 67 18.12 -21.00 -15.19
CA ARG A 67 17.44 -20.06 -16.09
C ARG A 67 18.30 -18.80 -16.05
N LYS A 68 19.25 -18.66 -16.99
CA LYS A 68 20.02 -17.43 -17.16
C LYS A 68 18.97 -16.35 -17.30
N THR A 69 18.95 -15.41 -16.36
CA THR A 69 18.06 -14.25 -16.43
C THR A 69 18.15 -13.71 -17.86
N PRO A 70 17.02 -13.63 -18.58
CA PRO A 70 17.05 -13.27 -19.98
C PRO A 70 17.76 -11.92 -20.10
N LYS A 71 18.83 -11.90 -20.90
CA LYS A 71 19.65 -10.69 -21.11
C LYS A 71 18.89 -9.60 -21.88
N ARG A 72 17.68 -9.89 -22.37
CA ARG A 72 16.81 -8.94 -23.06
C ARG A 72 15.39 -9.00 -22.53
N ILE A 73 14.76 -7.82 -22.47
CA ILE A 73 13.36 -7.64 -22.12
C ILE A 73 12.68 -6.79 -23.19
N THR A 74 11.37 -6.96 -23.33
CA THR A 74 10.57 -6.10 -24.22
C THR A 74 9.89 -5.01 -23.42
N LEU A 75 10.05 -3.75 -23.83
CA LEU A 75 9.21 -2.65 -23.36
C LEU A 75 8.06 -2.42 -24.34
N LEU A 76 6.86 -2.76 -23.88
CA LEU A 76 5.63 -2.62 -24.64
C LEU A 76 5.01 -1.24 -24.42
N HIS A 77 4.79 -0.48 -25.49
CA HIS A 77 4.20 0.86 -25.45
C HIS A 77 3.07 1.02 -26.48
N ASN A 78 2.26 2.08 -26.36
CA ASN A 78 1.19 2.41 -27.31
C ASN A 78 1.56 3.67 -28.12
N ASN A 79 2.74 3.69 -28.73
CA ASN A 79 3.30 4.83 -29.50
C ASN A 79 3.43 6.16 -28.72
N ASN A 80 3.18 6.15 -27.41
CA ASN A 80 3.39 7.29 -26.54
C ASN A 80 4.89 7.48 -26.23
N PRO A 81 5.35 8.72 -25.97
CA PRO A 81 6.71 8.97 -25.49
C PRO A 81 7.00 8.18 -24.21
N ILE A 82 8.14 7.49 -24.19
CA ILE A 82 8.60 6.73 -23.03
C ILE A 82 9.44 7.65 -22.15
N ASN A 83 9.22 7.61 -20.84
CA ASN A 83 10.04 8.37 -19.91
C ASN A 83 11.49 7.83 -19.93
N PRO A 84 12.49 8.67 -20.28
CA PRO A 84 13.88 8.21 -20.43
C PRO A 84 14.48 7.67 -19.12
N LEU A 85 13.94 8.07 -17.96
CA LEU A 85 14.37 7.54 -16.67
C LEU A 85 14.09 6.05 -16.52
N ILE A 86 13.04 5.52 -17.16
CA ILE A 86 12.74 4.08 -17.13
C ILE A 86 13.86 3.31 -17.86
N LEU A 87 14.25 3.78 -19.04
CA LEU A 87 15.34 3.18 -19.83
C LEU A 87 16.65 3.22 -19.06
N LEU A 88 16.99 4.38 -18.48
CA LEU A 88 18.21 4.56 -17.69
C LEU A 88 18.30 3.53 -16.54
N HIS A 89 17.22 3.33 -15.78
CA HIS A 89 17.22 2.36 -14.67
C HIS A 89 17.33 0.92 -15.15
N LEU A 90 16.82 0.57 -16.33
CA LEU A 90 16.95 -0.77 -16.90
C LEU A 90 18.37 -1.01 -17.46
N GLU A 91 18.97 -0.01 -18.10
CA GLU A 91 20.34 -0.08 -18.63
C GLU A 91 21.38 -0.33 -17.52
N THR A 92 21.18 0.23 -16.31
CA THR A 92 22.07 -0.04 -15.17
C THR A 92 22.17 -1.51 -14.77
N GLN A 93 21.24 -2.36 -15.22
CA GLN A 93 21.23 -3.80 -14.95
C GLN A 93 21.88 -4.64 -16.06
N ASN A 94 22.52 -4.01 -17.05
CA ASN A 94 23.05 -4.72 -18.24
C ASN A 94 21.97 -5.52 -19.00
N LEU A 95 20.71 -5.09 -18.93
CA LEU A 95 19.60 -5.67 -19.68
C LEU A 95 19.49 -4.98 -21.04
N GLY A 96 19.51 -5.75 -22.13
CA GLY A 96 19.13 -5.24 -23.44
C GLY A 96 17.63 -4.98 -23.50
N VAL A 97 17.23 -3.89 -24.12
CA VAL A 97 15.82 -3.47 -24.18
C VAL A 97 15.35 -3.47 -25.62
N ASP A 98 14.28 -4.22 -25.89
CA ASP A 98 13.55 -4.20 -27.15
C ASP A 98 12.31 -3.32 -27.03
N LEU A 99 12.28 -2.21 -27.76
CA LEU A 99 11.10 -1.34 -27.83
C LEU A 99 10.11 -1.90 -28.85
N ARG A 100 8.85 -2.11 -28.41
CA ARG A 100 7.77 -2.60 -29.27
C ARG A 100 6.46 -1.87 -28.99
N SER A 101 5.81 -1.47 -30.07
CA SER A 101 4.44 -0.95 -30.03
C SER A 101 3.43 -2.10 -29.91
N ILE A 102 2.26 -1.86 -29.32
CA ILE A 102 1.18 -2.85 -29.21
C ILE A 102 0.67 -3.36 -30.56
N SER A 103 0.81 -2.56 -31.61
CA SER A 103 0.45 -2.95 -32.98
C SER A 103 1.53 -3.79 -33.68
N GLN A 104 2.68 -4.03 -33.04
CA GLN A 104 3.77 -4.85 -33.56
C GLN A 104 3.72 -6.27 -32.97
N THR A 105 4.55 -7.16 -33.51
CA THR A 105 4.63 -8.55 -33.07
C THR A 105 5.51 -8.71 -31.82
N PRO A 106 5.08 -9.55 -30.85
CA PRO A 106 5.88 -9.89 -29.68
C PRO A 106 7.14 -10.67 -30.08
N PRO A 107 8.33 -10.30 -29.58
CA PRO A 107 9.52 -11.10 -29.78
C PRO A 107 9.43 -12.40 -28.95
N PRO A 108 9.97 -13.53 -29.46
CA PRO A 108 9.91 -14.79 -28.75
C PRO A 108 10.81 -14.78 -27.51
N ASN A 109 10.36 -15.45 -26.44
CA ASN A 109 11.16 -15.79 -25.25
C ASN A 109 11.74 -14.59 -24.47
N GLN A 110 11.07 -13.43 -24.48
CA GLN A 110 11.42 -12.29 -23.63
C GLN A 110 10.28 -11.94 -22.67
N ASP A 111 10.60 -11.68 -21.41
CA ASP A 111 9.64 -11.09 -20.47
C ASP A 111 9.31 -9.65 -20.92
N ILE A 112 8.06 -9.26 -20.72
CA ILE A 112 7.53 -7.97 -21.18
C ILE A 112 7.35 -7.05 -19.98
N ILE A 113 7.82 -5.80 -20.10
CA ILE A 113 7.40 -4.71 -19.24
C ILE A 113 6.39 -3.87 -20.02
N SER A 114 5.13 -3.88 -19.59
CA SER A 114 4.07 -3.07 -20.22
C SER A 114 4.03 -1.68 -19.62
N LEU A 115 4.17 -0.67 -20.49
CA LEU A 115 4.04 0.75 -20.17
C LEU A 115 2.68 1.32 -20.59
N LEU A 116 1.78 0.47 -21.06
CA LEU A 116 0.51 0.87 -21.67
C LEU A 116 -0.32 1.75 -20.74
N ASP A 117 -0.30 1.43 -19.45
CA ASP A 117 -1.16 2.05 -18.44
C ASP A 117 -0.45 3.14 -17.63
N LEU A 118 0.65 3.69 -18.16
CA LEU A 118 1.32 4.87 -17.62
C LEU A 118 0.87 6.18 -18.31
N SER A 119 0.08 6.10 -19.38
CA SER A 119 -0.51 7.27 -20.02
C SER A 119 -1.71 7.81 -19.24
N ASP A 120 -2.07 9.07 -19.49
CA ASP A 120 -3.34 9.66 -19.09
C ASP A 120 -4.12 10.01 -20.37
N PRO A 121 -5.29 9.40 -20.62
CA PRO A 121 -5.98 8.41 -19.77
C PRO A 121 -5.31 7.02 -19.74
N PRO A 122 -5.62 6.17 -18.73
CA PRO A 122 -5.18 4.78 -18.66
C PRO A 122 -5.68 3.96 -19.85
N PHE A 123 -4.87 3.00 -20.28
CA PHE A 123 -5.06 2.23 -21.50
C PHE A 123 -6.39 1.49 -21.54
N LEU A 124 -6.81 0.93 -20.39
CA LEU A 124 -8.02 0.13 -20.30
C LEU A 124 -9.32 0.94 -20.21
N SER A 125 -9.27 2.22 -19.83
CA SER A 125 -10.49 3.00 -19.59
C SER A 125 -11.33 3.25 -20.85
N ASN A 126 -10.69 3.36 -22.02
CA ASN A 126 -11.32 3.60 -23.33
C ASN A 126 -10.60 2.79 -24.41
N ILE A 127 -10.34 1.52 -24.14
CA ILE A 127 -9.67 0.63 -25.11
C ILE A 127 -10.57 0.39 -26.33
N SER A 128 -10.02 0.53 -27.54
CA SER A 128 -10.74 0.20 -28.77
C SER A 128 -10.71 -1.31 -29.05
N SER A 129 -11.65 -1.81 -29.83
CA SER A 129 -11.72 -3.23 -30.21
C SER A 129 -10.43 -3.73 -30.88
N GLU A 130 -9.79 -2.88 -31.69
CA GLU A 130 -8.52 -3.20 -32.36
C GLU A 130 -7.39 -3.36 -31.34
N LYS A 131 -7.27 -2.42 -30.40
CA LYS A 131 -6.24 -2.46 -29.35
C LYS A 131 -6.45 -3.62 -28.38
N PHE A 132 -7.70 -3.94 -28.07
CA PHE A 132 -8.05 -5.11 -27.28
C PHE A 132 -7.64 -6.41 -27.99
N THR A 133 -7.91 -6.50 -29.29
CA THR A 133 -7.47 -7.64 -30.12
C THR A 133 -5.94 -7.76 -30.13
N CYS A 134 -5.22 -6.64 -30.27
CA CYS A 134 -3.76 -6.64 -30.14
C CYS A 134 -3.31 -7.14 -28.76
N LEU A 135 -3.92 -6.66 -27.67
CA LEU A 135 -3.58 -7.14 -26.31
C LEU A 135 -3.76 -8.66 -26.20
N LEU A 136 -4.87 -9.22 -26.70
CA LEU A 136 -5.10 -10.67 -26.70
C LEU A 136 -4.06 -11.42 -27.54
N TYR A 137 -3.69 -10.87 -28.71
CA TYR A 137 -2.63 -11.44 -29.53
C TYR A 137 -1.28 -11.47 -28.80
N TRP A 138 -0.94 -10.38 -28.09
CA TRP A 138 0.27 -10.33 -27.26
C TRP A 138 0.24 -11.39 -26.16
N LEU A 139 -0.88 -11.54 -25.45
CA LEU A 139 -1.04 -12.52 -24.37
C LEU A 139 -0.96 -13.97 -24.86
N THR A 140 -1.57 -14.27 -26.00
CA THR A 140 -1.58 -15.63 -26.58
C THR A 140 -0.25 -16.04 -27.21
N ALA A 141 0.57 -15.05 -27.60
CA ALA A 141 1.93 -15.29 -28.09
C ALA A 141 2.96 -15.52 -26.97
N LEU A 142 2.58 -15.32 -25.70
CA LEU A 142 3.45 -15.61 -24.57
C LEU A 142 3.65 -17.12 -24.46
N ARG A 143 4.89 -17.56 -24.63
CA ARG A 143 5.31 -18.94 -24.37
C ARG A 143 5.75 -19.09 -22.92
N SER A 144 7.06 -19.16 -22.68
CA SER A 144 7.64 -19.17 -21.32
C SER A 144 7.84 -17.78 -20.72
N SER A 145 7.36 -16.74 -21.40
CA SER A 145 7.49 -15.34 -21.00
C SER A 145 6.32 -14.89 -20.14
N GLY A 146 6.56 -13.91 -19.28
CA GLY A 146 5.52 -13.26 -18.49
C GLY A 146 5.46 -11.76 -18.75
N VAL A 147 4.45 -11.12 -18.17
CA VAL A 147 4.22 -9.67 -18.26
C VAL A 147 4.36 -9.04 -16.89
N LEU A 148 5.20 -8.01 -16.78
CA LEU A 148 5.21 -7.05 -15.69
C LEU A 148 4.54 -5.76 -16.16
N TRP A 149 3.32 -5.51 -15.69
CA TRP A 149 2.51 -4.38 -16.09
C TRP A 149 2.69 -3.20 -15.15
N LEU A 150 3.20 -2.08 -15.67
CA LEU A 150 3.34 -0.84 -14.90
C LEU A 150 2.04 -0.03 -14.99
N THR A 151 1.56 0.44 -13.85
CA THR A 151 0.37 1.29 -13.75
C THR A 151 0.52 2.33 -12.64
N ARG A 152 -0.39 3.29 -12.54
CA ARG A 152 -0.43 4.25 -11.43
C ARG A 152 -1.14 3.66 -10.21
N SER A 153 -0.85 4.24 -9.05
CA SER A 153 -1.42 3.80 -7.78
C SER A 153 -2.95 3.82 -7.72
N ALA A 154 -3.51 2.65 -7.43
CA ALA A 154 -4.93 2.38 -7.22
C ALA A 154 -5.21 1.69 -5.87
N GLN A 155 -4.29 0.89 -5.34
CA GLN A 155 -4.42 0.22 -4.04
C GLN A 155 -3.97 1.09 -2.86
N LEU A 156 -2.91 1.89 -3.03
CA LEU A 156 -2.35 2.78 -2.01
C LEU A 156 -2.45 4.24 -2.46
N GLN A 157 -2.97 5.13 -1.62
CA GLN A 157 -3.09 6.58 -1.94
C GLN A 157 -3.70 6.88 -3.33
N CYS A 158 -4.71 6.12 -3.72
CA CYS A 158 -5.36 6.21 -5.03
C CYS A 158 -5.75 7.65 -5.38
N GLN A 159 -5.24 8.16 -6.50
CA GLN A 159 -5.61 9.47 -7.05
C GLN A 159 -6.67 9.34 -8.15
N ASP A 160 -6.57 8.30 -8.97
CA ASP A 160 -7.50 8.03 -10.07
C ASP A 160 -7.82 6.52 -10.11
N PRO A 161 -9.07 6.11 -9.80
CA PRO A 161 -9.44 4.71 -9.73
C PRO A 161 -9.44 3.99 -11.09
N ARG A 162 -9.39 4.72 -12.21
CA ARG A 162 -9.37 4.11 -13.56
C ARG A 162 -8.13 3.25 -13.79
N TYR A 163 -7.01 3.55 -13.13
CA TYR A 163 -5.80 2.72 -13.15
C TYR A 163 -5.97 1.37 -12.42
N GLY A 164 -7.04 1.20 -11.62
CA GLY A 164 -7.34 -0.07 -10.95
C GLY A 164 -7.90 -1.16 -11.86
N LEU A 165 -8.32 -0.84 -13.09
CA LEU A 165 -8.94 -1.80 -14.02
C LEU A 165 -8.01 -2.98 -14.34
N ILE A 166 -6.70 -2.75 -14.43
CA ILE A 166 -5.73 -3.81 -14.73
C ILE A 166 -5.63 -4.83 -13.60
N LEU A 167 -5.90 -4.47 -12.35
CA LEU A 167 -5.76 -5.38 -11.22
C LEU A 167 -6.72 -6.57 -11.33
N GLY A 168 -7.98 -6.29 -11.72
CA GLY A 168 -8.96 -7.33 -11.99
C GLY A 168 -8.58 -8.17 -13.21
N LEU A 169 -8.25 -7.52 -14.33
CA LEU A 169 -7.86 -8.21 -15.56
C LEU A 169 -6.64 -9.11 -15.37
N ALA A 170 -5.61 -8.64 -14.67
CA ALA A 170 -4.41 -9.41 -14.35
C ALA A 170 -4.72 -10.66 -13.53
N ARG A 171 -5.62 -10.56 -12.54
CA ARG A 171 -6.07 -11.71 -11.74
C ARG A 171 -6.78 -12.75 -12.63
N THR A 172 -7.67 -12.31 -13.51
CA THR A 172 -8.39 -13.17 -14.45
C THR A 172 -7.43 -13.85 -15.44
N ILE A 173 -6.47 -13.12 -16.01
CA ILE A 173 -5.45 -13.67 -16.91
C ILE A 173 -4.64 -14.76 -16.20
N ARG A 174 -4.21 -14.52 -14.95
CA ARG A 174 -3.46 -15.51 -14.19
C ARG A 174 -4.27 -16.78 -13.93
N SER A 175 -5.55 -16.65 -13.56
CA SER A 175 -6.40 -17.79 -13.24
C SER A 175 -6.84 -18.58 -14.47
N GLU A 176 -7.16 -17.91 -15.57
CA GLU A 176 -7.75 -18.56 -16.76
C GLU A 176 -6.71 -19.02 -17.77
N LEU A 177 -5.65 -18.22 -17.99
CA LEU A 177 -4.66 -18.49 -19.03
C LEU A 177 -3.36 -19.08 -18.46
N SER A 178 -3.24 -19.18 -17.13
CA SER A 178 -2.00 -19.59 -16.45
C SER A 178 -0.77 -18.76 -16.84
N ILE A 179 -0.97 -17.56 -17.38
CA ILE A 179 0.10 -16.64 -17.76
C ILE A 179 0.63 -15.97 -16.48
N ASP A 180 1.95 -15.92 -16.35
CA ASP A 180 2.60 -15.15 -15.29
C ASP A 180 2.45 -13.65 -15.60
N PHE A 181 1.47 -13.02 -14.95
CA PHE A 181 1.11 -11.62 -15.16
C PHE A 181 1.20 -10.84 -13.84
N ALA A 182 2.26 -10.06 -13.67
CA ALA A 182 2.49 -9.22 -12.51
C ALA A 182 2.05 -7.76 -12.76
N THR A 183 1.63 -7.06 -11.72
CA THR A 183 1.39 -5.61 -11.73
C THR A 183 2.35 -4.89 -10.79
N LEU A 184 2.84 -3.71 -11.21
CA LEU A 184 3.62 -2.79 -10.39
C LEU A 184 2.97 -1.40 -10.45
N GLU A 185 2.33 -1.02 -9.34
CA GLU A 185 1.75 0.30 -9.16
C GLU A 185 2.82 1.30 -8.73
N LEU A 186 2.85 2.47 -9.37
CA LEU A 186 3.76 3.57 -9.07
C LEU A 186 2.97 4.76 -8.49
N ASP A 187 3.39 5.29 -7.35
CA ASP A 187 2.79 6.47 -6.71
C ASP A 187 3.15 7.77 -7.45
N ALA A 188 4.39 7.87 -7.94
CA ALA A 188 4.86 8.96 -8.79
C ALA A 188 5.56 8.44 -10.06
N LEU A 189 5.62 9.28 -11.09
CA LEU A 189 6.38 9.01 -12.33
C LEU A 189 7.75 9.70 -12.29
N ASP A 190 8.51 9.41 -11.23
CA ASP A 190 9.79 10.04 -10.91
C ASP A 190 10.93 9.02 -10.80
N ALA A 191 12.15 9.53 -10.63
CA ALA A 191 13.35 8.69 -10.51
C ALA A 191 13.27 7.73 -9.32
N GLN A 192 12.70 8.17 -8.20
CA GLN A 192 12.58 7.35 -7.00
C GLN A 192 11.70 6.13 -7.24
N SER A 193 10.54 6.32 -7.86
CA SER A 193 9.59 5.25 -8.18
C SER A 193 10.16 4.30 -9.24
N PHE A 194 10.78 4.83 -10.29
CA PHE A 194 11.37 4.01 -11.35
C PHE A 194 12.57 3.17 -10.89
N SER A 195 13.29 3.60 -9.85
CA SER A 195 14.37 2.80 -9.24
C SER A 195 13.91 1.44 -8.68
N THR A 196 12.61 1.25 -8.50
CA THR A 196 12.01 0.00 -8.02
C THR A 196 11.77 -1.02 -9.13
N ILE A 197 11.62 -0.58 -10.40
CA ILE A 197 11.28 -1.44 -11.55
C ILE A 197 12.30 -2.58 -11.70
N PRO A 198 13.62 -2.34 -11.69
CA PRO A 198 14.62 -3.42 -11.76
C PRO A 198 14.51 -4.45 -10.64
N LYS A 199 14.17 -4.01 -9.42
CA LYS A 199 14.07 -4.88 -8.24
C LYS A 199 12.89 -5.83 -8.39
N VAL A 200 11.73 -5.31 -8.79
CA VAL A 200 10.52 -6.10 -9.04
C VAL A 200 10.71 -7.02 -10.24
N LEU A 201 11.30 -6.52 -11.34
CA LEU A 201 11.65 -7.32 -12.51
C LEU A 201 12.57 -8.49 -12.14
N GLY A 202 13.62 -8.25 -11.35
CA GLY A 202 14.53 -9.30 -10.92
C GLY A 202 13.86 -10.35 -10.04
N LYS A 203 12.87 -9.98 -9.22
CA LYS A 203 12.03 -10.94 -8.49
C LYS A 203 11.11 -11.70 -9.44
N PHE A 204 10.46 -11.00 -10.36
CA PHE A 204 9.57 -11.57 -11.37
C PHE A 204 10.29 -12.58 -12.25
N GLN A 205 11.50 -12.31 -12.75
CA GLN A 205 12.29 -13.24 -13.56
C GLN A 205 12.70 -14.51 -12.81
N ARG A 206 12.74 -14.47 -11.48
CA ARG A 206 13.06 -15.61 -10.59
C ARG A 206 11.81 -16.36 -10.12
N ARG A 207 10.62 -15.97 -10.56
CA ARG A 207 9.35 -16.62 -10.20
C ARG A 207 9.43 -18.13 -10.50
N ARG A 208 9.05 -18.93 -9.52
CA ARG A 208 8.84 -20.37 -9.63
C ARG A 208 7.53 -20.67 -8.91
N ARG A 209 6.71 -21.54 -9.49
CA ARG A 209 5.59 -22.14 -8.77
C ARG A 209 6.19 -23.30 -7.98
N ASP A 210 6.38 -23.09 -6.69
CA ASP A 210 6.84 -24.11 -5.76
C ASP A 210 5.62 -24.70 -5.04
N ALA A 211 5.71 -25.94 -4.57
CA ALA A 211 4.64 -26.62 -3.83
C ALA A 211 4.32 -25.93 -2.49
N GLU A 212 5.28 -25.19 -1.92
CA GLU A 212 5.13 -24.53 -0.62
C GLU A 212 4.71 -23.06 -0.73
N LEU A 213 5.15 -22.34 -1.77
CA LEU A 213 4.98 -20.89 -1.88
C LEU A 213 4.78 -20.43 -3.33
N ASP A 214 3.62 -19.84 -3.59
CA ASP A 214 3.35 -19.18 -4.87
C ASP A 214 4.14 -17.85 -4.98
N PRO A 215 4.58 -17.49 -6.21
CA PRO A 215 5.27 -16.24 -6.44
C PRO A 215 4.32 -15.03 -6.33
N ASP A 216 4.87 -13.90 -5.89
CA ASP A 216 4.14 -12.63 -5.82
C ASP A 216 3.94 -12.00 -7.21
N PHE A 217 2.72 -11.59 -7.51
CA PHE A 217 2.32 -10.97 -8.78
C PHE A 217 1.71 -9.57 -8.63
N GLU A 218 1.56 -9.03 -7.42
CA GLU A 218 1.03 -7.69 -7.22
C GLU A 218 2.02 -6.90 -6.35
N TYR A 219 2.39 -5.71 -6.80
CA TYR A 219 3.35 -4.85 -6.16
C TYR A 219 2.85 -3.40 -6.22
N ALA A 220 3.03 -2.65 -5.13
CA ALA A 220 2.72 -1.23 -5.09
C ALA A 220 3.88 -0.44 -4.49
N VAL A 221 4.26 0.66 -5.12
CA VAL A 221 5.31 1.56 -4.62
C VAL A 221 4.67 2.71 -3.86
N LEU A 222 5.21 2.98 -2.68
CA LEU A 222 4.89 4.17 -1.92
C LEU A 222 6.19 4.79 -1.40
N ARG A 223 6.52 5.99 -1.89
CA ARG A 223 7.70 6.77 -1.51
C ARG A 223 9.00 5.95 -1.63
N GLY A 224 9.12 5.20 -2.73
CA GLY A 224 10.27 4.33 -3.03
C GLY A 224 10.31 3.00 -2.27
N VAL A 225 9.30 2.69 -1.46
CA VAL A 225 9.18 1.40 -0.77
C VAL A 225 8.23 0.49 -1.54
N ILE A 226 8.64 -0.76 -1.79
CA ILE A 226 7.82 -1.77 -2.47
C ILE A 226 6.96 -2.50 -1.43
N HIS A 227 5.65 -2.40 -1.58
CA HIS A 227 4.64 -3.11 -0.81
C HIS A 227 4.11 -4.30 -1.61
N ILE A 228 3.76 -5.37 -0.88
CA ILE A 228 3.15 -6.57 -1.46
C ILE A 228 1.86 -6.83 -0.69
N PRO A 229 0.70 -6.93 -1.38
CA PRO A 229 -0.57 -7.15 -0.71
C PRO A 229 -0.62 -8.56 -0.09
N ARG A 230 -1.26 -8.64 1.08
CA ARG A 230 -1.50 -9.89 1.82
C ARG A 230 -2.91 -9.86 2.35
N PHE A 231 -3.66 -10.93 2.14
CA PHE A 231 -4.95 -11.11 2.79
C PHE A 231 -4.73 -11.35 4.28
N ARG A 232 -5.53 -10.67 5.11
CA ARG A 232 -5.59 -10.92 6.54
C ARG A 232 -7.04 -11.17 6.91
N TRP A 233 -7.24 -12.21 7.69
CA TRP A 233 -8.54 -12.48 8.29
C TRP A 233 -8.84 -11.39 9.31
N ILE A 234 -9.95 -10.71 9.09
CA ILE A 234 -10.55 -9.79 10.05
C ILE A 234 -11.90 -10.35 10.47
N SER A 235 -12.26 -10.13 11.73
CA SER A 235 -13.61 -10.45 12.19
C SER A 235 -14.51 -9.26 11.84
N VAL A 236 -15.43 -9.45 10.89
CA VAL A 236 -16.40 -8.42 10.51
C VAL A 236 -17.21 -7.95 11.73
N PRO A 237 -17.73 -8.81 12.62
CA PRO A 237 -18.36 -8.35 13.86
C PRO A 237 -17.42 -7.57 14.77
N ARG A 238 -16.11 -7.90 14.84
CA ARG A 238 -15.13 -7.15 15.65
C ARG A 238 -14.82 -5.78 15.06
N GLU A 239 -14.73 -5.67 13.74
CA GLU A 239 -14.51 -4.39 13.04
C GLU A 239 -15.78 -3.53 12.99
N LEU A 240 -16.96 -4.15 12.93
CA LEU A 240 -18.24 -3.43 13.04
C LEU A 240 -18.57 -3.06 14.49
N SER A 241 -18.20 -3.88 15.48
CA SER A 241 -18.29 -3.53 16.91
C SER A 241 -17.18 -2.59 17.37
N ARG A 242 -16.15 -2.37 16.53
CA ARG A 242 -15.44 -1.09 16.47
C ARG A 242 -16.34 -0.01 15.85
N GLU A 243 -17.61 -0.01 16.19
CA GLU A 243 -18.33 1.24 16.28
C GLU A 243 -17.50 2.14 17.20
N VAL A 244 -17.20 3.35 16.73
CA VAL A 244 -16.85 4.43 17.64
C VAL A 244 -18.14 4.75 18.39
N VAL A 245 -18.59 3.83 19.25
CA VAL A 245 -19.56 4.13 20.29
C VAL A 245 -18.84 5.15 21.13
N ARG A 246 -19.17 6.43 20.91
CA ARG A 246 -18.90 7.47 21.88
C ARG A 246 -19.73 7.09 23.09
N GLU A 247 -19.17 6.24 23.95
CA GLU A 247 -19.76 5.88 25.24
C GLU A 247 -20.17 7.18 25.93
N GLU A 248 -21.47 7.45 25.97
CA GLU A 248 -21.97 8.69 26.56
C GLU A 248 -21.52 8.74 28.02
N GLY A 249 -20.82 9.81 28.39
CA GLY A 249 -20.27 9.97 29.73
C GLY A 249 -18.84 9.42 29.93
N VAL A 250 -18.17 8.91 28.89
CA VAL A 250 -16.76 8.49 28.96
C VAL A 250 -15.88 9.40 28.10
N VAL A 251 -14.79 9.88 28.70
CA VAL A 251 -13.71 10.64 28.06
C VAL A 251 -12.50 9.73 27.95
N LYS A 252 -11.86 9.65 26.78
CA LYS A 252 -10.60 8.92 26.62
C LYS A 252 -9.46 9.92 26.64
N LYS A 253 -8.47 9.70 27.49
CA LYS A 253 -7.28 10.55 27.62
C LYS A 253 -6.01 9.73 27.41
N LEU A 254 -5.07 10.27 26.65
CA LEU A 254 -3.76 9.64 26.49
C LEU A 254 -2.95 9.87 27.77
N VAL A 255 -2.49 8.78 28.36
CA VAL A 255 -1.64 8.80 29.55
C VAL A 255 -0.41 7.94 29.31
N ILE A 256 0.68 8.27 30.01
CA ILE A 256 1.87 7.45 30.03
C ILE A 256 1.87 6.61 31.31
N GLY A 257 1.97 5.29 31.17
CA GLY A 257 2.00 4.38 32.32
C GLY A 257 3.27 4.55 33.16
N LYS A 258 4.44 4.58 32.51
CA LYS A 258 5.74 4.81 33.17
C LYS A 258 6.55 5.84 32.37
N PRO A 259 6.78 7.05 32.92
CA PRO A 259 7.66 8.04 32.30
C PRO A 259 9.02 7.44 31.93
N GLY A 260 9.53 7.81 30.75
CA GLY A 260 10.76 7.23 30.17
C GLY A 260 10.53 5.99 29.30
N LEU A 261 9.36 5.33 29.40
CA LEU A 261 9.00 4.17 28.58
C LEU A 261 7.80 4.51 27.68
N LEU A 262 8.08 5.07 26.49
CA LEU A 262 7.04 5.54 25.55
C LEU A 262 6.05 4.45 25.13
N GLN A 263 6.46 3.17 25.12
CA GLN A 263 5.59 2.03 24.82
C GLN A 263 4.45 1.82 25.84
N THR A 264 4.52 2.51 26.99
CA THR A 264 3.46 2.49 28.02
C THR A 264 2.40 3.56 27.81
N LEU A 265 2.47 4.33 26.72
CA LEU A 265 1.40 5.24 26.30
C LEU A 265 0.13 4.44 25.98
N GLN A 266 -0.97 4.86 26.58
CA GLN A 266 -2.26 4.20 26.43
C GLN A 266 -3.42 5.17 26.60
N TRP A 267 -4.55 4.81 25.99
CA TRP A 267 -5.80 5.53 26.18
C TRP A 267 -6.50 5.04 27.44
N GLU A 268 -6.59 5.91 28.44
CA GLU A 268 -7.33 5.65 29.68
C GLU A 268 -8.74 6.22 29.56
N ARG A 269 -9.74 5.41 29.96
CA ARG A 269 -11.14 5.86 30.09
C ARG A 269 -11.31 6.60 31.41
N ARG A 270 -11.94 7.77 31.37
CA ARG A 270 -12.30 8.58 32.53
C ARG A 270 -13.76 9.01 32.46
N PRO A 271 -14.45 9.17 33.59
CA PRO A 271 -15.80 9.72 33.60
C PRO A 271 -15.79 11.16 33.10
N ARG A 272 -16.82 11.54 32.33
CA ARG A 272 -17.06 12.91 31.90
C ARG A 272 -17.36 13.78 33.11
N LYS A 273 -16.68 14.92 33.21
CA LYS A 273 -16.84 15.85 34.33
C LYS A 273 -18.09 16.72 34.16
N ALA A 274 -18.64 17.14 35.29
CA ALA A 274 -19.58 18.25 35.32
C ALA A 274 -18.85 19.55 34.94
N LEU A 275 -19.54 20.42 34.23
CA LEU A 275 -18.99 21.69 33.74
C LEU A 275 -19.20 22.78 34.79
N LYS A 276 -18.16 23.53 35.15
CA LYS A 276 -18.32 24.71 36.01
C LYS A 276 -18.85 25.91 35.23
N ASP A 277 -19.21 26.96 35.96
CA ASP A 277 -19.85 28.16 35.42
C ASP A 277 -19.02 28.87 34.33
N ASP A 278 -17.70 28.89 34.47
CA ASP A 278 -16.76 29.59 33.60
C ASP A 278 -16.03 28.67 32.59
N GLU A 279 -16.35 27.38 32.60
CA GLU A 279 -15.72 26.36 31.76
C GLU A 279 -16.49 26.13 30.46
N VAL A 280 -15.78 25.62 29.45
CA VAL A 280 -16.34 25.05 28.24
C VAL A 280 -15.85 23.62 28.06
N GLU A 281 -16.65 22.81 27.37
CA GLU A 281 -16.23 21.48 26.95
C GLU A 281 -16.03 21.47 25.43
N VAL A 282 -14.84 21.05 25.00
CA VAL A 282 -14.41 21.01 23.60
C VAL A 282 -14.31 19.56 23.13
N ASP A 283 -14.97 19.24 22.02
CA ASP A 283 -14.75 18.03 21.23
C ASP A 283 -13.49 18.24 20.38
N ILE A 284 -12.38 17.71 20.89
CA ILE A 284 -11.04 17.88 20.33
C ILE A 284 -10.95 17.14 18.99
N ARG A 285 -10.50 17.85 17.96
CA ARG A 285 -10.33 17.33 16.59
C ARG A 285 -8.86 17.15 16.23
N ALA A 286 -8.01 18.06 16.69
CA ALA A 286 -6.57 18.00 16.50
C ALA A 286 -5.84 18.52 17.76
N VAL A 287 -4.63 18.04 17.98
CA VAL A 287 -3.78 18.38 19.13
C VAL A 287 -2.39 18.69 18.62
N GLY A 288 -1.82 19.81 19.04
CA GLY A 288 -0.43 20.16 18.75
C GLY A 288 0.52 19.36 19.63
N LEU A 289 1.47 18.64 19.03
CA LEU A 289 2.53 17.94 19.76
C LEU A 289 3.74 18.86 19.94
N ASN A 290 4.02 19.25 21.18
CA ASN A 290 5.14 20.13 21.48
C ASN A 290 6.34 19.34 22.04
N PHE A 291 7.55 19.91 21.94
CA PHE A 291 8.76 19.31 22.51
C PHE A 291 8.62 19.05 24.02
N LYS A 292 7.90 19.94 24.71
CA LYS A 292 7.56 19.79 26.13
C LYS A 292 6.80 18.48 26.41
N ASP A 293 5.87 18.07 25.56
CA ASP A 293 5.09 16.84 25.75
C ASP A 293 6.00 15.60 25.67
N VAL A 294 6.99 15.62 24.79
CA VAL A 294 7.98 14.55 24.65
C VAL A 294 8.87 14.48 25.89
N LEU A 295 9.34 15.62 26.40
CA LEU A 295 10.15 15.67 27.62
C LEU A 295 9.38 15.21 28.86
N ILE A 296 8.08 15.52 28.95
CA ILE A 296 7.19 14.99 30.00
C ILE A 296 7.05 13.48 29.87
N ALA A 297 6.79 12.97 28.66
CA ALA A 297 6.67 11.53 28.43
C ALA A 297 7.98 10.79 28.70
N MET A 298 9.14 11.41 28.49
CA MET A 298 10.44 10.82 28.82
C MET A 298 10.82 10.93 30.30
N GLY A 299 10.01 11.61 31.13
CA GLY A 299 10.32 11.84 32.54
C GLY A 299 11.48 12.81 32.78
N ILE A 300 11.82 13.64 31.79
CA ILE A 300 12.90 14.63 31.90
C ILE A 300 12.43 15.90 32.61
N ILE A 301 11.17 16.29 32.40
CA ILE A 301 10.55 17.42 33.11
C ILE A 301 9.57 16.85 34.14
N GLU A 302 9.81 17.19 35.41
CA GLU A 302 8.95 16.87 36.56
C GLU A 302 8.40 18.17 37.16
N GLY A 303 7.20 18.14 37.76
CA GLY A 303 6.69 19.25 38.55
C GLY A 303 5.16 19.37 38.67
N PRO A 304 4.67 20.13 39.67
CA PRO A 304 3.24 20.21 40.03
C PRO A 304 2.34 20.83 38.96
N VAL A 305 2.89 21.57 37.99
CA VAL A 305 2.14 22.11 36.84
C VAL A 305 1.79 21.01 35.82
N ILE A 306 2.53 19.90 35.82
CA ILE A 306 2.34 18.74 34.94
C ILE A 306 1.45 17.70 35.63
N GLU A 307 1.55 17.60 36.95
CA GLU A 307 0.72 16.72 37.78
C GLU A 307 -0.75 17.15 37.70
N GLY A 308 -1.60 16.25 37.17
CA GLY A 308 -3.05 16.40 37.16
C GLY A 308 -3.65 16.90 35.84
N LYS A 309 -2.93 17.71 35.04
CA LYS A 309 -3.44 18.19 33.75
C LYS A 309 -3.24 17.21 32.61
N GLY A 310 -2.20 16.37 32.64
CA GLY A 310 -1.94 15.34 31.62
C GLY A 310 -1.28 15.89 30.34
N LEU A 311 -1.04 15.00 29.36
CA LEU A 311 -0.28 15.32 28.15
C LEU A 311 -1.04 16.25 27.19
N GLY A 312 -0.29 17.07 26.44
CA GLY A 312 -0.78 17.95 25.38
C GLY A 312 -1.07 19.34 25.92
N CYS A 313 -0.39 20.35 25.39
CA CYS A 313 -0.48 21.73 25.86
C CYS A 313 -1.49 22.58 25.07
N GLU A 314 -1.97 22.08 23.94
CA GLU A 314 -2.85 22.81 23.03
C GLU A 314 -3.65 21.88 22.13
N GLY A 315 -4.78 22.36 21.62
CA GLY A 315 -5.55 21.65 20.61
C GLY A 315 -6.62 22.54 19.98
N ALA A 316 -7.27 22.00 18.95
CA ALA A 316 -8.36 22.66 18.26
C ALA A 316 -9.56 21.72 18.14
N GLY A 317 -10.76 22.29 18.21
CA GLY A 317 -11.98 21.51 18.18
C GLY A 317 -13.25 22.34 18.19
N VAL A 318 -14.35 21.70 18.58
CA VAL A 318 -15.69 22.31 18.56
C VAL A 318 -16.28 22.34 19.96
N ILE A 319 -16.80 23.49 20.37
CA ILE A 319 -17.50 23.63 21.65
C ILE A 319 -18.73 22.73 21.67
N ARG A 320 -18.85 21.88 22.69
CA ARG A 320 -20.01 21.00 22.95
C ARG A 320 -20.94 21.57 24.01
N ARG A 321 -20.37 22.09 25.09
CA ARG A 321 -21.11 22.65 26.23
C ARG A 321 -20.40 23.90 26.73
N VAL A 322 -21.17 24.83 27.28
CA VAL A 322 -20.67 26.05 27.90
C VAL A 322 -21.27 26.20 29.28
N GLY A 323 -20.47 26.68 30.23
CA GLY A 323 -20.90 26.95 31.59
C GLY A 323 -21.88 28.14 31.64
N PRO A 324 -22.76 28.20 32.65
CA PRO A 324 -23.73 29.27 32.81
C PRO A 324 -23.20 30.71 32.80
N ALA A 325 -21.93 30.96 33.12
CA ALA A 325 -21.33 32.30 33.12
C ALA A 325 -20.61 32.64 31.80
N VAL A 326 -20.44 31.68 30.89
CA VAL A 326 -19.80 31.90 29.59
C VAL A 326 -20.75 32.68 28.67
N ARG A 327 -20.23 33.75 28.03
CA ARG A 327 -21.03 34.66 27.17
C ARG A 327 -20.48 34.80 25.75
N HIS A 328 -19.17 34.62 25.56
CA HIS A 328 -18.47 34.83 24.28
C HIS A 328 -18.34 33.57 23.42
N LEU A 329 -18.62 32.39 23.98
CA LEU A 329 -18.60 31.10 23.29
C LEU A 329 -19.96 30.41 23.41
N LYS A 330 -20.31 29.63 22.38
CA LYS A 330 -21.54 28.82 22.32
C LYS A 330 -21.25 27.45 21.70
N PRO A 331 -22.08 26.42 21.97
CA PRO A 331 -22.00 25.14 21.29
C PRO A 331 -21.98 25.30 19.75
N GLY A 332 -21.12 24.52 19.09
CA GLY A 332 -20.87 24.58 17.66
C GLY A 332 -19.74 25.53 17.24
N ASP A 333 -19.29 26.43 18.12
CA ASP A 333 -18.14 27.29 17.81
C ASP A 333 -16.87 26.46 17.62
N ARG A 334 -16.09 26.78 16.59
CA ARG A 334 -14.76 26.25 16.35
C ARG A 334 -13.75 27.05 17.15
N VAL A 335 -12.90 26.38 17.92
CA VAL A 335 -11.97 27.02 18.83
C VAL A 335 -10.60 26.35 18.82
N ILE A 336 -9.57 27.13 19.15
CA ILE A 336 -8.34 26.65 19.77
C ILE A 336 -8.50 26.67 21.29
N ALA A 337 -7.83 25.74 21.97
CA ALA A 337 -7.72 25.68 23.42
C ALA A 337 -6.25 25.57 23.80
N PHE A 338 -5.83 26.36 24.80
CA PHE A 338 -4.46 26.40 25.28
C PHE A 338 -4.39 26.01 26.76
N GLU A 339 -4.32 24.70 27.01
CA GLU A 339 -4.33 24.11 28.35
C GLU A 339 -3.72 22.70 28.33
N GLY A 340 -3.21 22.24 29.47
CA GLY A 340 -2.74 20.86 29.64
C GLY A 340 -3.84 19.81 29.53
N GLY A 341 -3.53 18.66 28.94
CA GLY A 341 -4.44 17.53 28.82
C GLY A 341 -5.18 17.44 27.49
N CYS A 342 -4.74 18.18 26.47
CA CYS A 342 -5.38 18.22 25.16
C CYS A 342 -5.34 16.88 24.40
N PHE A 343 -4.44 15.93 24.73
CA PHE A 343 -4.52 14.57 24.19
C PHE A 343 -5.69 13.79 24.82
N SER A 344 -6.91 14.21 24.47
CA SER A 344 -8.17 13.73 25.01
C SER A 344 -9.25 13.82 23.94
N THR A 345 -10.28 12.97 24.01
CA THR A 345 -11.45 13.08 23.12
C THR A 345 -12.35 14.26 23.47
N LEU A 346 -12.37 14.65 24.75
CA LEU A 346 -13.07 15.83 25.25
C LEU A 346 -12.16 16.58 26.22
N LEU A 347 -12.10 17.90 26.10
CA LEU A 347 -11.37 18.77 27.00
C LEU A 347 -12.35 19.67 27.73
N THR A 348 -12.30 19.67 29.06
CA THR A 348 -12.96 20.70 29.88
C THR A 348 -11.91 21.73 30.27
N VAL A 349 -12.15 22.99 29.94
CA VAL A 349 -11.18 24.09 30.08
C VAL A 349 -11.88 25.40 30.38
N GLU A 350 -11.22 26.32 31.09
CA GLU A 350 -11.74 27.66 31.32
C GLU A 350 -11.95 28.40 29.99
N SER A 351 -13.11 29.04 29.83
CA SER A 351 -13.54 29.69 28.58
C SER A 351 -12.60 30.79 28.09
N ARG A 352 -11.78 31.38 28.98
CA ARG A 352 -10.76 32.39 28.64
C ARG A 352 -9.51 31.82 27.97
N LEU A 353 -9.28 30.51 28.10
CA LEU A 353 -8.17 29.80 27.45
C LEU A 353 -8.56 29.26 26.06
N CYS A 354 -9.74 29.65 25.57
CA CYS A 354 -10.22 29.32 24.24
C CYS A 354 -10.39 30.58 23.40
N ALA A 355 -10.05 30.47 22.12
CA ALA A 355 -10.29 31.52 21.12
C ALA A 355 -10.96 30.92 19.89
N LYS A 356 -11.93 31.64 19.31
CA LYS A 356 -12.60 31.21 18.09
C LYS A 356 -11.62 31.20 16.91
N ILE A 357 -11.79 30.23 16.02
CA ILE A 357 -11.06 30.18 14.75
C ILE A 357 -12.00 30.42 13.56
N PRO A 358 -11.48 31.01 12.46
CA PRO A 358 -12.23 31.16 11.21
C PRO A 358 -12.72 29.83 10.61
N ASP A 359 -13.74 29.89 9.75
CA ASP A 359 -14.31 28.70 9.14
C ASP A 359 -13.41 28.06 8.06
N ASP A 360 -12.53 28.84 7.45
CA ASP A 360 -11.58 28.40 6.44
C ASP A 360 -10.28 27.82 7.03
N LEU A 361 -10.05 27.98 8.35
CA LEU A 361 -8.86 27.46 9.01
C LEU A 361 -9.06 26.02 9.50
N GLY A 362 -8.28 25.08 8.95
CA GLY A 362 -8.29 23.66 9.37
C GLY A 362 -7.97 23.46 10.86
N PHE A 363 -8.52 22.41 11.48
CA PHE A 363 -8.24 22.13 12.90
C PHE A 363 -6.78 21.75 13.12
N GLU A 364 -6.19 21.03 12.16
CA GLU A 364 -4.79 20.63 12.17
C GLU A 364 -3.87 21.86 12.19
N ASP A 365 -4.11 22.82 11.30
CA ASP A 365 -3.34 24.06 11.26
C ASP A 365 -3.54 24.87 12.55
N ALA A 366 -4.81 25.04 12.97
CA ALA A 366 -5.15 25.77 14.18
C ALA A 366 -4.50 25.19 15.45
N ALA A 367 -4.41 23.87 15.56
CA ALA A 367 -3.83 23.20 16.72
C ALA A 367 -2.32 23.45 16.87
N THR A 368 -1.62 23.89 15.82
CA THR A 368 -0.16 24.19 15.88
C THR A 368 0.16 25.63 16.28
N MET A 369 -0.86 26.49 16.41
CA MET A 369 -0.66 27.92 16.56
C MET A 369 -0.39 28.38 18.02
N PRO A 370 -1.16 27.95 19.05
CA PRO A 370 -1.17 28.62 20.35
C PRO A 370 0.21 28.74 21.03
N SER A 371 0.94 27.63 21.13
CA SER A 371 2.23 27.53 21.82
C SER A 371 3.31 28.27 21.06
N VAL A 372 3.39 28.07 19.74
CA VAL A 372 4.44 28.65 18.90
C VAL A 372 4.25 30.16 18.78
N TYR A 373 3.06 30.61 18.36
CA TYR A 373 2.79 32.04 18.22
C TYR A 373 2.78 32.74 19.58
N GLY A 374 2.21 32.12 20.62
CA GLY A 374 2.23 32.67 21.97
C GLY A 374 3.65 32.90 22.49
N THR A 375 4.54 31.91 22.28
CA THR A 375 5.96 32.03 22.66
C THR A 375 6.65 33.16 21.90
N VAL A 376 6.40 33.28 20.59
CA VAL A 376 7.00 34.32 19.74
C VAL A 376 6.52 35.71 20.15
N VAL A 377 5.20 35.89 20.29
CA VAL A 377 4.59 37.17 20.69
C VAL A 377 5.13 37.58 22.06
N HIS A 378 5.08 36.69 23.05
CA HIS A 378 5.53 37.02 24.39
C HIS A 378 7.03 37.33 24.44
N SER A 379 7.86 36.52 23.78
CA SER A 379 9.32 36.68 23.85
C SER A 379 9.81 37.89 23.06
N LEU A 380 9.28 38.13 21.87
CA LEU A 380 9.77 39.19 20.98
C LEU A 380 9.07 40.53 21.22
N ILE A 381 7.76 40.52 21.48
CA ILE A 381 6.97 41.75 21.61
C ILE A 381 6.94 42.18 23.08
N ASP A 382 6.43 41.34 23.97
CA ASP A 382 6.19 41.74 25.36
C ASP A 382 7.50 41.89 26.15
N ILE A 383 8.41 40.91 26.04
CA ILE A 383 9.71 40.92 26.74
C ILE A 383 10.76 41.66 25.91
N GLY A 384 10.90 41.29 24.63
CA GLY A 384 11.96 41.78 23.75
C GLY A 384 11.75 43.21 23.23
N GLY A 385 10.52 43.73 23.28
CA GLY A 385 10.19 45.07 22.81
C GLY A 385 10.57 45.34 21.34
N LEU A 386 10.57 44.30 20.50
CA LEU A 386 11.06 44.36 19.13
C LEU A 386 10.30 45.42 18.31
N LYS A 387 11.03 46.39 17.77
CA LYS A 387 10.49 47.48 16.94
C LYS A 387 10.75 47.23 15.46
N ARG A 388 9.91 47.84 14.62
CA ARG A 388 10.07 47.85 13.16
C ARG A 388 11.49 48.31 12.78
N GLY A 389 12.16 47.52 11.96
CA GLY A 389 13.52 47.80 11.49
C GLY A 389 14.64 47.23 12.36
N GLN A 390 14.33 46.63 13.51
CA GLN A 390 15.32 45.89 14.31
C GLN A 390 15.47 44.45 13.80
N VAL A 391 16.70 43.93 13.86
CA VAL A 391 17.03 42.56 13.45
C VAL A 391 17.06 41.67 14.69
N SER A 392 16.23 40.63 14.73
CA SER A 392 16.38 39.53 15.68
C SER A 392 17.19 38.40 15.04
N LEU A 393 18.07 37.78 15.81
CA LEU A 393 18.81 36.57 15.42
C LEU A 393 18.10 35.37 16.03
N PRO A 394 17.22 34.66 15.29
CA PRO A 394 16.65 33.42 15.78
C PRO A 394 17.73 32.34 15.81
N PHE A 395 17.88 31.65 16.95
CA PHE A 395 18.60 30.38 17.00
C PHE A 395 17.73 29.33 16.29
N ARG A 396 17.95 29.20 14.97
CA ARG A 396 17.41 28.19 14.03
C ARG A 396 15.90 27.85 14.17
N MET A 397 15.04 28.65 13.53
CA MET A 397 13.71 28.20 13.04
C MET A 397 13.56 28.61 11.57
N GLU A 398 13.45 27.65 10.67
CA GLU A 398 13.00 27.90 9.29
C GLU A 398 11.51 28.29 9.31
N LEU A 399 11.22 29.59 9.34
CA LEU A 399 9.87 30.15 9.24
C LEU A 399 9.72 30.90 7.91
N ARG A 400 9.27 30.18 6.87
CA ARG A 400 8.60 30.79 5.72
C ARG A 400 7.11 30.76 5.98
N LEU A 401 6.52 31.86 6.48
CA LEU A 401 5.14 32.31 6.23
C LEU A 401 4.75 33.41 7.22
N PHE A 402 4.89 34.67 6.80
CA PHE A 402 4.17 35.79 7.39
C PHE A 402 3.73 36.71 6.26
N ARG A 403 2.58 36.41 5.66
CA ARG A 403 1.72 37.35 4.93
C ARG A 403 0.31 36.80 4.96
N LEU A 404 -0.44 37.20 5.99
CA LEU A 404 -1.90 37.30 6.01
C LEU A 404 -2.22 37.85 7.38
N LEU A 405 -2.38 39.17 7.45
CA LEU A 405 -3.12 39.96 8.44
C LEU A 405 -2.76 41.42 8.14
N ASN A 406 -3.51 42.01 7.21
CA ASN A 406 -3.84 43.42 7.15
C ASN A 406 -5.32 43.49 6.80
#